data_AF-G3JPY5-F1
#
_entry.id   AF-G3JPY5-F1
#
_cell.length_a   1.000
_cell.length_b   1.000
_cell.length_c   1.000
_cell.angle_alpha   90.00
_cell.angle_beta   90.00
_cell.angle_gamma   90.00
#
_symmetry.space_group_name_H-M   'P 1'
#
loop_
_entity.id
_entity.type
_entity.pdbx_description
1 polymer ?
#
loop_
_entity_poly.entity_id
_entity_poly.type
_entity_poly.pdbx_seq_one_letter_code
_entity_poly.pdbx_strand_id
1 'polypeptide(L)'
;MFPPVDDRVLDNNPDFARLYKTLTTSILTPDGTSRRSKESKENEAIRQVQSRRLPSTSQAHASLLTCACPLQQADQHRMRAANQHLLARAIAAASPADQPRAPGTRAPSDSYTARDSKLADSSLLDLLLVLPPLLHTPSSVSPDVAALLLTSAPLSDMPVLAPPLAALVSANLHAAALALTQLTHPLSSPSTVQRHIPALEHDYTSLRDQLAAAHTHLLAGRLRAVSALTQLLHMHAEMRARLVRCLEVKHGPVAQSLELRAAEVALLAQRAEAEAAQTLVGLHAQVYSPEVVSALRTYGAHLRDAKIRGAERVRNLQRELKEYGVDADDGGGSAKEKTMREMAKAHEEIGRQVDEVTLDLKRLHTQ
;
A
#
# COMPACT_ATOMS: atom_id res chain seq x y z
N MET A 1 -27.34 -2.90 14.86
CA MET A 1 -28.67 -2.69 14.26
C MET A 1 -28.76 -1.28 13.72
N PHE A 2 -29.26 -1.11 12.49
CA PHE A 2 -29.58 0.22 11.98
C PHE A 2 -30.75 0.81 12.79
N PRO A 3 -30.65 2.06 13.26
CA PRO A 3 -31.77 2.70 13.95
C PRO A 3 -32.95 2.85 12.97
N PRO A 4 -34.19 2.57 13.42
CA PRO A 4 -35.37 2.73 12.57
C PRO A 4 -35.51 4.20 12.15
N VAL A 5 -35.70 4.43 10.86
CA VAL A 5 -35.98 5.77 10.31
C VAL A 5 -37.48 5.98 10.31
N ASP A 6 -37.93 7.17 10.72
CA ASP A 6 -39.36 7.53 10.75
C ASP A 6 -40.01 7.43 9.36
N ASP A 7 -41.18 6.78 9.31
CA ASP A 7 -41.93 6.54 8.07
C ASP A 7 -42.28 7.84 7.33
N ARG A 8 -42.48 8.94 8.06
CA ARG A 8 -42.73 10.28 7.50
C ARG A 8 -41.56 10.81 6.64
N VAL A 9 -40.32 10.39 6.95
CA VAL A 9 -39.12 10.79 6.19
C VAL A 9 -38.98 9.96 4.92
N LEU A 10 -39.42 8.69 4.96
CA LEU A 10 -39.44 7.80 3.80
C LEU A 10 -40.55 8.20 2.81
N ASP A 11 -41.70 8.64 3.30
CA ASP A 11 -42.82 9.12 2.46
C ASP A 11 -42.50 10.45 1.76
N ASN A 12 -41.83 11.37 2.45
CA ASN A 12 -41.46 12.68 1.89
C ASN A 12 -40.29 12.61 0.90
N ASN A 13 -39.54 11.50 0.86
CA ASN A 13 -38.41 11.33 -0.05
C ASN A 13 -38.37 9.90 -0.63
N PRO A 14 -39.10 9.64 -1.73
CA PRO A 14 -39.24 8.30 -2.30
C PRO A 14 -37.92 7.73 -2.83
N ASP A 15 -36.98 8.59 -3.23
CA ASP A 15 -35.65 8.17 -3.68
C ASP A 15 -34.79 7.69 -2.50
N PHE A 16 -34.87 8.38 -1.37
CA PHE A 16 -34.24 7.93 -0.13
C PHE A 16 -34.87 6.63 0.37
N ALA A 17 -36.20 6.47 0.27
CA ALA A 17 -36.87 5.22 0.64
C ALA A 17 -36.42 4.03 -0.21
N ARG A 18 -36.25 4.24 -1.53
CA ARG A 18 -35.68 3.23 -2.43
C ARG A 18 -34.25 2.88 -2.04
N LEU A 19 -33.40 3.88 -1.80
CA LEU A 19 -32.00 3.68 -1.39
C LEU A 19 -31.90 2.94 -0.06
N TYR A 20 -32.68 3.35 0.95
CA TYR A 20 -32.74 2.72 2.25
C TYR A 20 -33.19 1.26 2.15
N LYS A 21 -34.22 0.97 1.34
CA LYS A 21 -34.68 -0.39 1.05
C LYS A 21 -33.59 -1.20 0.34
N THR A 22 -32.90 -0.65 -0.66
CA THR A 22 -31.82 -1.35 -1.38
C THR A 22 -30.62 -1.63 -0.47
N LEU A 23 -30.23 -0.68 0.37
CA LEU A 23 -29.12 -0.83 1.30
C LEU A 23 -29.42 -1.87 2.37
N THR A 24 -30.62 -1.85 2.97
CA THR A 24 -31.00 -2.79 4.03
C THR A 24 -31.34 -4.20 3.53
N THR A 25 -31.83 -4.35 2.28
CA THR A 25 -32.19 -5.67 1.72
C THR A 25 -31.06 -6.35 0.95
N SER A 26 -30.28 -5.60 0.18
CA SER A 26 -29.32 -6.15 -0.79
C SER A 26 -27.86 -6.02 -0.33
N ILE A 27 -27.51 -4.91 0.34
CA ILE A 27 -26.10 -4.56 0.58
C ILE A 27 -25.66 -4.86 2.01
N LEU A 28 -26.54 -4.70 2.99
CA LEU A 28 -26.22 -4.80 4.41
C LEU A 28 -26.94 -5.97 5.08
N THR A 29 -26.32 -6.55 6.10
CA THR A 29 -26.94 -7.47 7.08
C THR A 29 -27.54 -6.66 8.23
N PRO A 30 -28.51 -7.21 9.00
CA PRO A 30 -29.19 -6.48 10.09
C PRO A 30 -28.24 -5.93 11.18
N ASP A 31 -27.03 -6.48 11.28
CA ASP A 31 -25.97 -6.01 12.17
C ASP A 31 -25.16 -4.81 11.63
N GLY A 32 -25.48 -4.31 10.42
CA GLY A 32 -24.81 -3.16 9.80
C GLY A 32 -23.54 -3.50 9.01
N THR A 33 -23.18 -4.79 8.94
CA THR A 33 -22.05 -5.28 8.15
C THR A 33 -22.43 -5.44 6.66
N SER A 34 -21.49 -5.21 5.75
CA SER A 34 -21.75 -5.36 4.31
C SER A 34 -21.74 -6.83 3.88
N ARG A 35 -22.78 -7.25 3.16
CA ARG A 35 -22.87 -8.58 2.53
C ARG A 35 -21.77 -8.81 1.49
N ARG A 36 -21.19 -7.75 0.91
CA ARG A 36 -20.02 -7.80 0.00
C ARG A 36 -18.70 -8.17 0.68
N SER A 37 -18.68 -8.32 2.01
CA SER A 37 -17.51 -8.83 2.75
C SER A 37 -17.05 -10.21 2.25
N LYS A 38 -17.97 -11.08 1.82
CA LYS A 38 -17.60 -12.40 1.26
C LYS A 38 -16.92 -12.28 -0.11
N GLU A 39 -17.45 -11.47 -1.02
CA GLU A 39 -16.82 -11.18 -2.32
C GLU A 39 -15.48 -10.44 -2.16
N SER A 40 -15.36 -9.56 -1.16
CA SER A 40 -14.09 -8.89 -0.84
C SER A 40 -13.03 -9.89 -0.39
N LYS A 41 -13.40 -10.83 0.50
CA LYS A 41 -12.50 -11.90 0.95
C LYS A 41 -12.13 -12.87 -0.17
N GLU A 42 -13.06 -13.17 -1.07
CA GLU A 42 -12.80 -14.01 -2.24
C GLU A 42 -11.89 -13.31 -3.26
N ASN A 43 -12.12 -12.02 -3.54
CA ASN A 43 -11.24 -11.22 -4.38
C ASN A 43 -9.85 -11.03 -3.77
N GLU A 44 -9.76 -10.94 -2.45
CA GLU A 44 -8.50 -10.87 -1.72
C GLU A 44 -7.77 -12.23 -1.72
N ALA A 45 -8.49 -13.34 -1.60
CA ALA A 45 -7.94 -14.68 -1.79
C ALA A 45 -7.45 -14.90 -3.24
N ILE A 46 -8.19 -14.41 -4.24
CA ILE A 46 -7.78 -14.45 -5.65
C ILE A 46 -6.51 -13.61 -5.87
N ARG A 47 -6.42 -12.42 -5.26
CA ARG A 47 -5.21 -11.58 -5.30
C ARG A 47 -4.02 -12.26 -4.62
N GLN A 48 -4.22 -12.94 -3.48
CA GLN A 48 -3.17 -13.71 -2.81
C GLN A 48 -2.73 -14.94 -3.62
N VAL A 49 -3.64 -15.60 -4.33
CA VAL A 49 -3.30 -16.71 -5.24
C VAL A 49 -2.56 -16.21 -6.48
N GLN A 50 -2.95 -15.05 -7.03
CA GLN A 50 -2.25 -14.41 -8.14
C GLN A 50 -0.85 -13.92 -7.73
N SER A 51 -0.70 -13.35 -6.53
CA SER A 51 0.62 -12.94 -6.01
C SER A 51 1.54 -14.14 -5.71
N ARG A 52 0.97 -15.30 -5.35
CA ARG A 52 1.72 -16.57 -5.21
C ARG A 52 2.07 -17.22 -6.56
N ARG A 53 1.32 -16.94 -7.63
CA ARG A 53 1.53 -17.51 -8.98
C ARG A 53 2.40 -16.66 -9.91
N LEU A 54 2.77 -15.45 -9.50
CA LEU A 54 3.70 -14.58 -10.22
C LEU A 54 5.04 -14.55 -9.47
N PRO A 55 5.92 -15.57 -9.61
CA PRO A 55 7.33 -15.29 -9.42
C PRO A 55 7.70 -14.25 -10.47
N SER A 56 8.37 -13.18 -10.01
CA SER A 56 8.92 -12.14 -10.87
C SER A 56 9.60 -12.77 -12.09
N THR A 57 9.45 -12.18 -13.27
CA THR A 57 10.15 -12.63 -14.49
C THR A 57 11.67 -12.72 -14.29
N SER A 58 12.23 -11.99 -13.31
CA SER A 58 13.59 -12.15 -12.78
C SER A 58 13.88 -13.54 -12.22
N GLN A 59 12.95 -14.17 -11.50
CA GLN A 59 13.11 -15.51 -10.93
C GLN A 59 13.05 -16.61 -11.99
N ALA A 60 12.28 -16.45 -13.08
CA ALA A 60 12.28 -17.41 -14.18
C ALA A 60 13.62 -17.42 -14.95
N HIS A 61 14.24 -16.25 -15.13
CA HIS A 61 15.60 -16.16 -15.65
C HIS A 61 16.64 -16.70 -14.66
N ALA A 62 16.46 -16.49 -13.36
CA ALA A 62 17.32 -17.08 -12.34
C ALA A 62 17.22 -18.62 -12.32
N SER A 63 16.04 -19.20 -12.51
CA SER A 63 15.84 -20.66 -12.55
C SER A 63 16.45 -21.31 -13.80
N LEU A 64 16.47 -20.63 -14.95
CA LEU A 64 17.17 -21.13 -16.14
C LEU A 64 18.70 -20.99 -16.01
N LEU A 65 19.20 -19.93 -15.36
CA LEU A 65 20.62 -19.80 -14.98
C LEU A 65 21.04 -20.81 -13.89
N THR A 66 20.10 -21.25 -13.05
CA THR A 66 20.32 -22.24 -11.99
C THR A 66 20.62 -23.64 -12.53
N CYS A 67 20.31 -23.94 -13.80
CA CYS A 67 20.73 -25.21 -14.41
C CYS A 67 22.16 -25.20 -14.98
N ALA A 68 22.75 -24.03 -15.24
CA ALA A 68 24.15 -23.91 -15.70
C ALA A 68 25.15 -23.89 -14.53
N CYS A 69 24.75 -23.32 -13.38
CA CYS A 69 25.57 -23.26 -12.16
C CYS A 69 26.01 -24.62 -11.57
N PRO A 70 25.20 -25.69 -11.50
CA PRO A 70 25.59 -26.92 -10.82
C PRO A 70 26.71 -27.67 -11.55
N LEU A 71 26.76 -27.61 -12.89
CA LEU A 71 27.87 -28.18 -13.66
C LEU A 71 29.17 -27.40 -13.39
N GLN A 72 29.11 -26.08 -13.48
CA GLN A 72 30.29 -25.21 -13.27
C GLN A 72 30.80 -25.25 -11.82
N GLN A 73 29.90 -25.35 -10.84
CA GLN A 73 30.25 -25.54 -9.43
C GLN A 73 30.80 -26.94 -9.17
N ALA A 74 30.19 -27.99 -9.73
CA ALA A 74 30.70 -29.36 -9.62
C ALA A 74 32.10 -29.48 -10.24
N ASP A 75 32.35 -28.84 -11.38
CA ASP A 75 33.66 -28.78 -12.01
C ASP A 75 34.68 -28.06 -11.12
N GLN A 76 34.32 -26.91 -10.52
CA GLN A 76 35.18 -26.22 -9.57
C GLN A 76 35.47 -27.05 -8.31
N HIS A 77 34.47 -27.77 -7.79
CA HIS A 77 34.64 -28.66 -6.65
C HIS A 77 35.54 -29.85 -6.99
N ARG A 78 35.38 -30.43 -8.18
CA ARG A 78 36.23 -31.50 -8.71
C ARG A 78 37.67 -31.03 -8.88
N MET A 79 37.88 -29.82 -9.41
CA MET A 79 39.21 -29.22 -9.56
C MET A 79 39.87 -28.89 -8.21
N ARG A 80 39.11 -28.43 -7.21
CA ARG A 80 39.65 -28.22 -5.85
C ARG A 80 40.05 -29.53 -5.18
N ALA A 81 39.22 -30.56 -5.30
CA ALA A 81 39.51 -31.90 -4.79
C ALA A 81 40.73 -32.52 -5.52
N ALA A 82 40.83 -32.31 -6.84
CA ALA A 82 41.98 -32.70 -7.65
C ALA A 82 43.28 -32.08 -7.14
N ASN A 83 43.28 -30.75 -6.96
CA ASN A 83 44.45 -30.01 -6.49
C ASN A 83 44.88 -30.48 -5.10
N GLN A 84 43.91 -30.73 -4.20
CA GLN A 84 44.21 -31.27 -2.86
C GLN A 84 44.83 -32.68 -2.93
N HIS A 85 44.32 -33.54 -3.82
CA HIS A 85 44.84 -34.89 -4.02
C HIS A 85 46.28 -34.87 -4.58
N LEU A 86 46.53 -34.05 -5.61
CA LEU A 86 47.85 -33.91 -6.22
C LEU A 86 48.87 -33.28 -5.25
N LEU A 87 48.46 -32.29 -4.44
CA LEU A 87 49.32 -31.70 -3.41
C LEU A 87 49.65 -32.71 -2.31
N ALA A 88 48.66 -33.47 -1.82
CA ALA A 88 48.89 -34.51 -0.83
C ALA A 88 49.88 -35.58 -1.34
N ARG A 89 49.78 -35.95 -2.62
CA ARG A 89 50.68 -36.91 -3.27
C ARG A 89 52.08 -36.34 -3.49
N ALA A 90 52.20 -35.08 -3.90
CA ALA A 90 53.50 -34.42 -4.06
C ALA A 90 54.24 -34.30 -2.72
N ILE A 91 53.52 -34.00 -1.63
CA ILE A 91 54.07 -33.98 -0.27
C ILE A 91 54.51 -35.39 0.18
N ALA A 92 53.70 -36.42 -0.10
CA ALA A 92 54.04 -37.80 0.22
C ALA A 92 55.25 -38.32 -0.58
N ALA A 93 55.41 -37.89 -1.84
CA ALA A 93 56.56 -38.24 -2.68
C ALA A 93 57.83 -37.44 -2.35
N ALA A 94 57.69 -36.22 -1.83
CA ALA A 94 58.81 -35.35 -1.45
C ALA A 94 59.31 -35.57 -0.01
N SER A 95 58.63 -36.39 0.80
CA SER A 95 59.07 -36.73 2.16
C SER A 95 60.06 -37.91 2.12
N PRO A 96 61.38 -37.68 2.34
CA PRO A 96 62.33 -38.77 2.45
C PRO A 96 62.04 -39.58 3.72
N ALA A 97 62.12 -40.91 3.60
CA ALA A 97 61.92 -41.83 4.71
C ALA A 97 63.02 -41.66 5.79
N ASP A 98 62.76 -40.85 6.81
CA ASP A 98 63.54 -40.87 8.04
C ASP A 98 63.07 -42.02 8.94
N GLN A 99 63.82 -43.12 8.90
CA GLN A 99 63.78 -44.18 9.91
C GLN A 99 64.36 -43.68 11.24
N PRO A 100 63.82 -44.17 12.37
CA PRO A 100 64.69 -44.75 13.39
C PRO A 100 64.42 -46.25 13.53
N ARG A 101 65.49 -47.03 13.37
CA ARG A 101 65.57 -48.46 13.71
C ARG A 101 65.27 -48.65 15.20
N ALA A 102 64.38 -49.60 15.52
CA ALA A 102 64.45 -50.38 16.74
C ALA A 102 64.20 -51.87 16.38
N PRO A 103 64.98 -52.83 16.92
CA PRO A 103 64.99 -54.20 16.46
C PRO A 103 63.97 -55.08 17.19
N GLY A 104 63.42 -56.05 16.46
CA GLY A 104 62.78 -57.24 17.02
C GLY A 104 61.28 -57.30 16.81
N THR A 105 60.82 -58.06 15.81
CA THR A 105 60.24 -59.40 15.97
C THR A 105 59.65 -59.85 14.62
N ARG A 106 59.83 -61.14 14.32
CA ARG A 106 59.56 -61.84 13.04
C ARG A 106 58.21 -61.53 12.39
N ALA A 107 58.25 -61.34 11.07
CA ALA A 107 57.12 -61.39 10.15
C ALA A 107 56.51 -62.81 10.07
N PRO A 108 55.28 -62.90 9.52
CA PRO A 108 55.04 -63.79 8.42
C PRO A 108 54.65 -63.01 7.16
N SER A 109 55.30 -63.36 6.06
CA SER A 109 55.01 -62.92 4.70
C SER A 109 53.64 -63.43 4.26
N ASP A 110 52.77 -62.53 3.79
CA ASP A 110 51.74 -62.79 2.77
C ASP A 110 50.97 -61.49 2.46
N SER A 111 51.50 -60.62 1.60
CA SER A 111 50.72 -59.55 0.93
C SER A 111 51.52 -58.87 -0.19
N TYR A 112 51.76 -59.55 -1.31
CA TYR A 112 52.39 -58.94 -2.49
C TYR A 112 51.43 -58.67 -3.66
N THR A 113 50.12 -58.93 -3.53
CA THR A 113 49.16 -58.71 -4.64
C THR A 113 48.14 -57.58 -4.40
N ALA A 114 48.12 -56.95 -3.21
CA ALA A 114 47.11 -55.92 -2.87
C ALA A 114 47.60 -54.46 -2.99
N ARG A 115 48.91 -54.24 -3.25
CA ARG A 115 49.48 -52.89 -3.41
C ARG A 115 49.43 -52.39 -4.86
N ASP A 116 49.62 -53.28 -5.84
CA ASP A 116 49.73 -52.88 -7.25
C ASP A 116 48.41 -52.42 -7.87
N SER A 117 47.27 -53.02 -7.47
CA SER A 117 45.95 -52.58 -7.94
C SER A 117 45.59 -51.17 -7.43
N LYS A 118 45.95 -50.84 -6.18
CA LYS A 118 45.70 -49.52 -5.59
C LYS A 118 46.57 -48.42 -6.21
N LEU A 119 47.78 -48.76 -6.67
CA LEU A 119 48.66 -47.81 -7.36
C LEU A 119 48.18 -47.48 -8.78
N ALA A 120 47.72 -48.48 -9.54
CA ALA A 120 47.18 -48.28 -10.90
C ALA A 120 45.90 -47.44 -10.91
N ASP A 121 45.03 -47.62 -9.91
CA ASP A 121 43.83 -46.81 -9.73
C ASP A 121 44.17 -45.35 -9.37
N SER A 122 45.27 -45.13 -8.64
CA SER A 122 45.71 -43.79 -8.23
C SER A 122 46.31 -42.96 -9.37
N SER A 123 47.09 -43.58 -10.27
CA SER A 123 47.69 -42.89 -11.42
C SER A 123 46.67 -42.61 -12.52
N LEU A 124 45.67 -43.49 -12.68
CA LEU A 124 44.53 -43.28 -13.55
C LEU A 124 43.64 -42.12 -13.07
N LEU A 125 43.42 -42.02 -11.75
CA LEU A 125 42.66 -40.91 -11.16
C LEU A 125 43.37 -39.57 -11.32
N ASP A 126 44.69 -39.53 -11.08
CA ASP A 126 45.50 -38.33 -11.28
C ASP A 126 45.48 -37.88 -12.75
N LEU A 127 45.53 -38.83 -13.68
CA LEU A 127 45.41 -38.55 -15.11
C LEU A 127 44.01 -38.01 -15.50
N LEU A 128 42.94 -38.59 -14.95
CA LEU A 128 41.55 -38.13 -15.16
C LEU A 128 41.31 -36.71 -14.60
N LEU A 129 42.09 -36.29 -13.61
CA LEU A 129 42.02 -34.97 -12.99
C LEU A 129 42.84 -33.91 -13.74
N VAL A 130 43.95 -34.32 -14.36
CA VAL A 130 44.88 -33.43 -15.10
C VAL A 130 44.50 -33.28 -16.59
N LEU A 131 43.86 -34.28 -17.20
CA LEU A 131 43.49 -34.27 -18.63
C LEU A 131 42.43 -33.21 -19.01
N PRO A 132 41.32 -33.02 -18.26
CA PRO A 132 40.28 -32.05 -18.61
C PRO A 132 40.77 -30.60 -18.77
N PRO A 133 41.59 -30.01 -17.86
CA PRO A 133 42.08 -28.64 -18.05
C PRO A 133 43.05 -28.51 -19.23
N LEU A 134 43.83 -29.55 -19.55
CA LEU A 134 44.74 -29.55 -20.70
C LEU A 134 43.99 -29.60 -22.05
N LEU A 135 42.81 -30.22 -22.08
CA LEU A 135 41.94 -30.27 -23.28
C LEU A 135 41.06 -29.01 -23.43
N HIS A 136 40.81 -28.28 -22.35
CA HIS A 136 39.97 -27.08 -22.36
C HIS A 136 40.76 -25.78 -22.66
N THR A 137 42.09 -25.82 -22.60
CA THR A 137 42.94 -24.67 -22.94
C THR A 137 43.14 -24.53 -24.46
N PRO A 138 42.67 -23.45 -25.10
CA PRO A 138 42.79 -23.23 -26.55
C PRO A 138 44.19 -22.76 -26.99
N SER A 139 45.12 -22.57 -26.05
CA SER A 139 46.48 -22.07 -26.29
C SER A 139 47.44 -23.21 -26.59
N SER A 140 48.00 -23.26 -27.80
CA SER A 140 49.03 -24.22 -28.18
C SER A 140 50.25 -24.08 -27.26
N VAL A 141 50.47 -25.09 -26.42
CA VAL A 141 51.60 -25.17 -25.50
C VAL A 141 52.91 -25.22 -26.32
N SER A 142 53.91 -24.44 -25.88
CA SER A 142 55.25 -24.44 -26.48
C SER A 142 55.84 -25.86 -26.52
N PRO A 143 56.48 -26.29 -27.63
CA PRO A 143 56.90 -27.68 -27.82
C PRO A 143 57.87 -28.19 -26.74
N ASP A 144 58.72 -27.32 -26.19
CA ASP A 144 59.66 -27.68 -25.11
C ASP A 144 58.94 -27.97 -23.79
N VAL A 145 57.88 -27.21 -23.47
CA VAL A 145 57.07 -27.42 -22.27
C VAL A 145 56.19 -28.65 -22.45
N ALA A 146 55.69 -28.91 -23.65
CA ALA A 146 54.96 -30.14 -23.97
C ALA A 146 55.85 -31.39 -23.82
N ALA A 147 57.11 -31.33 -24.26
CA ALA A 147 58.06 -32.42 -24.09
C ALA A 147 58.37 -32.71 -22.61
N LEU A 148 58.52 -31.67 -21.78
CA LEU A 148 58.73 -31.79 -20.33
C LEU A 148 57.49 -32.33 -19.60
N LEU A 149 56.29 -31.93 -20.02
CA LEU A 149 55.05 -32.45 -19.46
C LEU A 149 54.85 -33.94 -19.80
N LEU A 150 55.13 -34.34 -21.03
CA LEU A 150 55.00 -35.73 -21.50
C LEU A 150 56.07 -36.68 -20.93
N THR A 151 57.19 -36.15 -20.43
CA THR A 151 58.22 -36.94 -19.73
C THR A 151 57.94 -37.11 -18.23
N SER A 152 57.00 -36.35 -17.67
CA SER A 152 56.60 -36.46 -16.26
C SER A 152 55.43 -37.44 -16.06
N ALA A 153 55.50 -38.30 -15.03
CA ALA A 153 54.35 -39.08 -14.60
C ALA A 153 53.25 -38.12 -14.09
N PRO A 154 51.96 -38.32 -14.43
CA PRO A 154 51.35 -39.51 -15.03
C PRO A 154 51.29 -39.55 -16.58
N LEU A 155 51.84 -38.54 -17.27
CA LEU A 155 51.75 -38.44 -18.74
C LEU A 155 52.75 -39.35 -19.48
N SER A 156 53.87 -39.71 -18.83
CA SER A 156 54.82 -40.72 -19.34
C SER A 156 54.21 -42.11 -19.48
N ASP A 157 53.26 -42.43 -18.60
CA ASP A 157 52.62 -43.75 -18.50
C ASP A 157 51.31 -43.83 -19.30
N MET A 158 50.99 -42.78 -20.07
CA MET A 158 49.84 -42.69 -20.98
C MET A 158 49.64 -43.91 -21.86
N PRO A 159 50.64 -44.50 -22.55
CA PRO A 159 50.40 -45.66 -23.40
C PRO A 159 49.94 -46.90 -22.60
N VAL A 160 50.31 -47.00 -21.32
CA VAL A 160 49.92 -48.09 -20.41
C VAL A 160 48.54 -47.81 -19.78
N LEU A 161 48.23 -46.54 -19.49
CA LEU A 161 46.96 -46.09 -18.91
C LEU A 161 45.86 -45.77 -19.94
N ALA A 162 46.19 -45.68 -21.23
CA ALA A 162 45.23 -45.39 -22.31
C ALA A 162 44.18 -46.50 -22.51
N PRO A 163 44.52 -47.81 -22.50
CA PRO A 163 43.51 -48.87 -22.59
C PRO A 163 42.47 -48.86 -21.46
N PRO A 164 42.84 -48.74 -20.15
CA PRO A 164 41.84 -48.67 -19.08
C PRO A 164 41.06 -47.34 -19.09
N LEU A 165 41.67 -46.22 -19.48
CA LEU A 165 40.92 -44.97 -19.67
C LEU A 165 39.92 -45.05 -20.83
N ALA A 166 40.30 -45.63 -21.96
CA ALA A 166 39.40 -45.83 -23.09
C ALA A 166 38.21 -46.72 -22.70
N ALA A 167 38.44 -47.78 -21.92
CA ALA A 167 37.38 -48.61 -21.37
C ALA A 167 36.44 -47.83 -20.44
N LEU A 168 36.98 -46.99 -19.56
CA LEU A 168 36.20 -46.18 -18.61
C LEU A 168 35.39 -45.09 -19.33
N VAL A 169 35.99 -44.39 -20.29
CA VAL A 169 35.30 -43.39 -21.12
C VAL A 169 34.21 -44.04 -21.95
N SER A 170 34.48 -45.19 -22.57
CA SER A 170 33.46 -45.94 -23.34
C SER A 170 32.30 -46.39 -22.46
N ALA A 171 32.58 -46.93 -21.26
CA ALA A 171 31.55 -47.32 -20.30
C ALA A 171 30.71 -46.12 -19.83
N ASN A 172 31.34 -44.98 -19.56
CA ASN A 172 30.63 -43.75 -19.17
C ASN A 172 29.79 -43.17 -20.30
N LEU A 173 30.32 -43.13 -21.53
CA LEU A 173 29.57 -42.67 -22.70
C LEU A 173 28.38 -43.60 -22.99
N HIS A 174 28.57 -44.91 -22.85
CA HIS A 174 27.49 -45.88 -22.98
C HIS A 174 26.43 -45.71 -21.89
N ALA A 175 26.84 -45.55 -20.62
CA ALA A 175 25.92 -45.29 -19.50
C ALA A 175 25.15 -43.97 -19.68
N ALA A 176 25.81 -42.91 -20.14
CA ALA A 176 25.17 -41.64 -20.46
C ALA A 176 24.17 -41.76 -21.62
N ALA A 177 24.53 -42.47 -22.69
CA ALA A 177 23.62 -42.74 -23.81
C ALA A 177 22.40 -43.57 -23.37
N LEU A 178 22.58 -44.54 -22.47
CA LEU A 178 21.49 -45.31 -21.87
C LEU A 178 20.58 -44.43 -21.00
N ALA A 179 21.15 -43.54 -20.20
CA ALA A 179 20.36 -42.60 -19.40
C ALA A 179 19.55 -41.63 -20.28
N LEU A 180 20.16 -41.10 -21.34
CA LEU A 180 19.48 -40.19 -22.28
C LEU A 180 18.36 -40.90 -23.06
N THR A 181 18.58 -42.15 -23.49
CA THR A 181 17.55 -42.95 -24.18
C THR A 181 16.40 -43.35 -23.24
N GLN A 182 16.65 -43.56 -21.95
CA GLN A 182 15.59 -43.74 -20.95
C GLN A 182 14.77 -42.46 -20.72
N LEU A 183 15.39 -41.28 -20.79
CA LEU A 183 14.70 -40.00 -20.68
C LEU A 183 13.83 -39.70 -21.91
N THR A 184 14.29 -40.05 -23.11
CA THR A 184 13.50 -39.87 -24.33
C THR A 184 12.40 -40.93 -24.48
N HIS A 185 12.61 -42.13 -23.96
CA HIS A 185 11.67 -43.26 -24.03
C HIS A 185 11.39 -43.87 -22.65
N PRO A 186 10.62 -43.19 -21.78
CA PRO A 186 10.39 -43.62 -20.40
C PRO A 186 9.59 -44.92 -20.27
N LEU A 187 8.95 -45.39 -21.35
CA LEU A 187 8.14 -46.61 -21.39
C LEU A 187 8.85 -47.81 -22.03
N SER A 188 10.11 -47.66 -22.47
CA SER A 188 10.84 -48.74 -23.15
C SER A 188 11.50 -49.68 -22.14
N SER A 189 11.33 -50.99 -22.34
CA SER A 189 11.95 -52.03 -21.53
C SER A 189 13.49 -51.94 -21.58
N PRO A 190 14.22 -52.26 -20.49
CA PRO A 190 15.68 -52.10 -20.42
C PRO A 190 16.45 -52.88 -21.48
N SER A 191 15.85 -53.95 -22.03
CA SER A 191 16.40 -54.75 -23.12
C SER A 191 16.30 -54.10 -24.51
N THR A 192 15.39 -53.14 -24.70
CA THR A 192 15.19 -52.42 -25.97
C THR A 192 15.86 -51.06 -25.99
N VAL A 193 16.19 -50.48 -24.83
CA VAL A 193 16.88 -49.18 -24.68
C VAL A 193 18.15 -49.09 -25.54
N GLN A 194 18.95 -50.17 -25.60
CA GLN A 194 20.18 -50.21 -26.39
C GLN A 194 19.95 -50.07 -27.91
N ARG A 195 18.77 -50.46 -28.42
CA ARG A 195 18.43 -50.33 -29.86
C ARG A 195 18.08 -48.90 -30.26
N HIS A 196 17.78 -48.03 -29.28
CA HIS A 196 17.41 -46.63 -29.52
C HIS A 196 18.62 -45.68 -29.46
N ILE A 197 19.81 -46.15 -29.10
CA ILE A 197 21.05 -45.36 -29.07
C ILE A 197 21.32 -44.65 -30.42
N PRO A 198 21.25 -45.32 -31.60
CA PRO A 198 21.48 -44.63 -32.88
C PRO A 198 20.35 -43.68 -33.28
N ALA A 199 19.15 -43.81 -32.72
CA ALA A 199 18.02 -42.92 -33.00
C ALA A 199 18.07 -41.61 -32.17
N LEU A 200 18.88 -41.57 -31.11
CA LEU A 200 18.95 -40.47 -30.14
C LEU A 200 19.23 -39.11 -30.79
N GLU A 201 20.04 -39.05 -31.85
CA GLU A 201 20.33 -37.80 -32.56
C GLU A 201 19.09 -37.26 -33.29
N HIS A 202 18.31 -38.16 -33.91
CA HIS A 202 17.05 -37.81 -34.57
C HIS A 202 15.99 -37.39 -33.54
N ASP A 203 15.91 -38.09 -32.42
CA ASP A 203 15.00 -37.75 -31.32
C ASP A 203 15.36 -36.39 -30.70
N TYR A 204 16.65 -36.09 -30.54
CA TYR A 204 17.11 -34.80 -30.03
C TYR A 204 16.79 -33.65 -30.99
N THR A 205 17.08 -33.82 -32.28
CA THR A 205 16.79 -32.79 -33.28
C THR A 205 15.28 -32.55 -33.41
N SER A 206 14.47 -33.61 -33.41
CA SER A 206 13.01 -33.49 -33.43
C SER A 206 12.45 -32.84 -32.17
N LEU A 207 12.93 -33.18 -30.97
CA LEU A 207 12.55 -32.51 -29.72
C LEU A 207 12.94 -31.04 -29.70
N ARG A 208 14.12 -30.71 -30.22
CA ARG A 208 14.58 -29.32 -30.35
C ARG A 208 13.68 -28.52 -31.28
N ASP A 209 13.30 -29.10 -32.42
CA ASP A 209 12.42 -28.47 -33.38
C ASP A 209 10.99 -28.33 -32.84
N GLN A 210 10.49 -29.33 -32.11
CA GLN A 210 9.21 -29.27 -31.40
C GLN A 210 9.20 -28.19 -30.32
N LEU A 211 10.27 -28.04 -29.54
CA LEU A 211 10.40 -27.00 -28.53
C LEU A 211 10.40 -25.62 -29.19
N ALA A 212 11.19 -25.46 -30.27
CA ALA A 212 11.21 -24.21 -31.03
C ALA A 212 9.83 -23.87 -31.59
N ALA A 213 9.12 -24.84 -32.17
CA ALA A 213 7.76 -24.67 -32.68
C ALA A 213 6.74 -24.36 -31.56
N ALA A 214 6.79 -25.07 -30.44
CA ALA A 214 5.92 -24.81 -29.30
C ALA A 214 6.16 -23.40 -28.72
N HIS A 215 7.42 -22.96 -28.68
CA HIS A 215 7.77 -21.62 -28.24
C HIS A 215 7.22 -20.54 -29.19
N THR A 216 7.39 -20.69 -30.50
CA THR A 216 6.84 -19.73 -31.47
C THR A 216 5.32 -19.71 -31.44
N HIS A 217 4.65 -20.87 -31.32
CA HIS A 217 3.20 -20.97 -31.17
C HIS A 217 2.70 -20.27 -29.90
N LEU A 218 3.39 -20.46 -28.77
CA LEU A 218 3.05 -19.82 -27.51
C LEU A 218 3.21 -18.30 -27.58
N LEU A 219 4.29 -17.81 -28.18
CA LEU A 219 4.50 -16.37 -28.40
C LEU A 219 3.42 -15.79 -29.31
N ALA A 220 3.10 -16.46 -30.42
CA ALA A 220 2.02 -16.04 -31.33
C ALA A 220 0.65 -16.03 -30.64
N GLY A 221 0.37 -17.02 -29.78
CA GLY A 221 -0.84 -17.08 -28.98
C GLY A 221 -0.93 -15.93 -27.97
N ARG A 222 0.18 -15.62 -27.28
CA ARG A 222 0.26 -14.48 -26.36
C ARG A 222 0.04 -13.15 -27.07
N LEU A 223 0.66 -12.93 -28.23
CA LEU A 223 0.46 -11.72 -29.03
C LEU A 223 -1.00 -11.55 -29.46
N ARG A 224 -1.64 -12.63 -29.93
CA ARG A 224 -3.07 -12.63 -30.29
C ARG A 224 -3.99 -12.35 -29.10
N ALA A 225 -3.68 -12.90 -27.93
CA ALA A 225 -4.45 -12.63 -26.72
C ALA A 225 -4.33 -11.16 -26.29
N VAL A 226 -3.11 -10.61 -26.33
CA VAL A 226 -2.87 -9.20 -26.00
C VAL A 226 -3.59 -8.28 -26.99
N SER A 227 -3.54 -8.55 -28.29
CA SER A 227 -4.25 -7.73 -29.28
C SER A 227 -5.77 -7.80 -29.13
N ALA A 228 -6.33 -8.97 -28.81
CA ALA A 228 -7.76 -9.09 -28.51
C ALA A 228 -8.16 -8.31 -27.24
N LEU A 229 -7.34 -8.36 -26.19
CA LEU A 229 -7.58 -7.63 -24.95
C LEU A 229 -7.51 -6.11 -25.16
N THR A 230 -6.55 -5.61 -25.95
CA THR A 230 -6.46 -4.18 -26.24
C THR A 230 -7.65 -3.68 -27.06
N GLN A 231 -8.11 -4.47 -28.04
CA GLN A 231 -9.33 -4.17 -28.79
C GLN A 231 -10.56 -4.12 -27.88
N LEU A 232 -10.72 -5.09 -26.97
CA LEU A 232 -11.83 -5.12 -26.02
C LEU A 232 -11.80 -3.91 -25.07
N LEU A 233 -10.63 -3.53 -24.56
CA LEU A 233 -10.46 -2.33 -23.73
C LEU A 233 -10.80 -1.05 -24.49
N HIS A 234 -10.42 -0.95 -25.76
CA HIS A 234 -10.76 0.18 -26.62
C HIS A 234 -12.28 0.29 -26.81
N MET A 235 -12.95 -0.81 -27.16
CA MET A 235 -14.41 -0.86 -27.31
C MET A 235 -15.14 -0.50 -26.01
N HIS A 236 -14.63 -0.95 -24.84
CA HIS A 236 -15.19 -0.55 -23.55
C HIS A 236 -15.00 0.95 -23.26
N ALA A 237 -13.84 1.51 -23.58
CA ALA A 237 -13.59 2.94 -23.42
C ALA A 237 -14.54 3.77 -24.30
N GLU A 238 -14.74 3.36 -25.55
CA GLU A 238 -15.70 4.01 -26.45
C GLU A 238 -17.13 3.93 -25.94
N MET A 239 -17.57 2.75 -25.50
CA MET A 239 -18.91 2.55 -24.96
C MET A 239 -19.15 3.41 -23.72
N ARG A 240 -18.16 3.47 -22.80
CA ARG A 240 -18.23 4.34 -21.61
C ARG A 240 -18.28 5.81 -22.00
N ALA A 241 -17.47 6.26 -22.95
CA ALA A 241 -17.49 7.64 -23.43
C ALA A 241 -18.84 8.01 -24.09
N ARG A 242 -19.43 7.09 -24.87
CA ARG A 242 -20.78 7.28 -25.43
C ARG A 242 -21.84 7.36 -24.34
N LEU A 243 -21.76 6.51 -23.32
CA LEU A 243 -22.69 6.55 -22.19
C LEU A 243 -22.60 7.86 -21.41
N VAL A 244 -21.37 8.34 -21.12
CA VAL A 244 -21.16 9.65 -20.48
C VAL A 244 -21.77 10.77 -21.33
N ARG A 245 -21.49 10.81 -22.64
CA ARG A 245 -22.10 11.81 -23.53
C ARG A 245 -23.62 11.73 -23.55
N CYS A 246 -24.22 10.54 -23.56
CA CYS A 246 -25.67 10.38 -23.47
C CYS A 246 -26.23 10.89 -22.14
N LEU A 247 -25.51 10.71 -21.04
CA LEU A 247 -25.90 11.24 -19.74
C LEU A 247 -25.75 12.78 -19.71
N GLU A 248 -24.69 13.32 -20.27
CA GLU A 248 -24.48 14.77 -20.40
C GLU A 248 -25.57 15.41 -21.27
N VAL A 249 -25.95 14.81 -22.39
CA VAL A 249 -27.03 15.33 -23.24
C VAL A 249 -28.38 15.30 -22.53
N LYS A 250 -28.65 14.28 -21.69
CA LYS A 250 -29.93 14.16 -20.97
C LYS A 250 -30.00 15.06 -19.73
N HIS A 251 -28.93 15.10 -18.95
CA HIS A 251 -28.93 15.71 -17.63
C HIS A 251 -28.20 17.06 -17.59
N GLY A 252 -27.30 17.33 -18.52
CA GLY A 252 -26.59 18.61 -18.65
C GLY A 252 -27.51 19.82 -18.79
N PRO A 253 -28.45 19.86 -19.76
CA PRO A 253 -29.35 21.01 -19.90
C PRO A 253 -30.30 21.16 -18.70
N VAL A 254 -30.72 20.05 -18.08
CA VAL A 254 -31.56 20.08 -16.87
C VAL A 254 -30.79 20.68 -15.70
N ALA A 255 -29.56 20.23 -15.46
CA ALA A 255 -28.69 20.77 -14.42
C ALA A 255 -28.42 22.28 -14.61
N GLN A 256 -28.02 22.68 -15.83
CA GLN A 256 -27.79 24.08 -16.16
C GLN A 256 -29.07 24.93 -16.00
N SER A 257 -30.24 24.41 -16.39
CA SER A 257 -31.50 25.12 -16.22
C SER A 257 -31.90 25.30 -14.75
N LEU A 258 -31.62 24.31 -13.91
CA LEU A 258 -31.89 24.39 -12.47
C LEU A 258 -30.93 25.36 -11.77
N GLU A 259 -29.65 25.37 -12.16
CA GLU A 259 -28.67 26.35 -11.69
C GLU A 259 -29.08 27.78 -12.04
N LEU A 260 -29.48 28.03 -13.29
CA LEU A 260 -29.95 29.34 -13.72
C LEU A 260 -31.23 29.77 -12.97
N ARG A 261 -32.18 28.86 -12.77
CA ARG A 261 -33.39 29.15 -11.98
C ARG A 261 -33.07 29.43 -10.51
N ALA A 262 -32.15 28.69 -9.92
CA ALA A 262 -31.71 28.94 -8.55
C ALA A 262 -31.04 30.32 -8.42
N ALA A 263 -30.21 30.70 -9.40
CA ALA A 263 -29.58 32.02 -9.46
C ALA A 263 -30.61 33.14 -9.66
N GLU A 264 -31.63 32.93 -10.50
CA GLU A 264 -32.73 33.88 -10.69
C GLU A 264 -33.52 34.10 -9.39
N VAL A 265 -33.92 33.02 -8.71
CA VAL A 265 -34.64 33.11 -7.43
C VAL A 265 -33.79 33.80 -6.35
N ALA A 266 -32.49 33.50 -6.27
CA ALA A 266 -31.59 34.16 -5.34
C ALA A 266 -31.49 35.67 -5.61
N LEU A 267 -31.42 36.06 -6.88
CA LEU A 267 -31.37 37.46 -7.28
C LEU A 267 -32.70 38.19 -7.00
N LEU A 268 -33.84 37.53 -7.21
CA LEU A 268 -35.15 38.07 -6.84
C LEU A 268 -35.28 38.24 -5.33
N ALA A 269 -34.79 37.29 -4.53
CA ALA A 269 -34.77 37.40 -3.08
C ALA A 269 -33.90 38.59 -2.62
N GLN A 270 -32.71 38.77 -3.19
CA GLN A 270 -31.84 39.93 -2.89
C GLN A 270 -32.50 41.26 -3.27
N ARG A 271 -33.22 41.32 -4.39
CA ARG A 271 -34.00 42.51 -4.77
C ARG A 271 -35.11 42.79 -3.77
N ALA A 272 -35.86 41.76 -3.37
CA ALA A 272 -36.92 41.90 -2.38
C ALA A 272 -36.36 42.35 -1.01
N GLU A 273 -35.20 41.85 -0.59
CA GLU A 273 -34.51 42.30 0.62
C GLU A 273 -34.10 43.78 0.50
N ALA A 274 -33.56 44.19 -0.65
CA ALA A 274 -33.18 45.59 -0.87
C ALA A 274 -34.40 46.52 -0.92
N GLU A 275 -35.49 46.11 -1.55
CA GLU A 275 -36.76 46.84 -1.58
C GLU A 275 -37.39 46.94 -0.18
N ALA A 276 -37.36 45.85 0.58
CA ALA A 276 -37.79 45.84 1.99
C ALA A 276 -36.92 46.79 2.83
N ALA A 277 -35.60 46.80 2.63
CA ALA A 277 -34.71 47.74 3.33
C ALA A 277 -35.00 49.20 2.96
N GLN A 278 -35.23 49.50 1.68
CA GLN A 278 -35.58 50.85 1.22
C GLN A 278 -36.93 51.31 1.76
N THR A 279 -37.94 50.43 1.74
CA THR A 279 -39.27 50.74 2.30
C THR A 279 -39.21 50.96 3.81
N LEU A 280 -38.41 50.18 4.55
CA LEU A 280 -38.16 50.43 5.97
C LEU A 280 -37.53 51.80 6.23
N VAL A 281 -36.52 52.20 5.46
CA VAL A 281 -35.92 53.54 5.57
C VAL A 281 -36.96 54.63 5.26
N GLY A 282 -37.78 54.44 4.23
CA GLY A 282 -38.86 55.36 3.88
C GLY A 282 -39.90 55.50 4.98
N LEU A 283 -40.32 54.38 5.59
CA LEU A 283 -41.25 54.38 6.73
C LEU A 283 -40.61 55.00 7.98
N HIS A 284 -39.34 54.73 8.26
CA HIS A 284 -38.62 55.39 9.35
C HIS A 284 -38.60 56.91 9.16
N ALA A 285 -38.39 57.42 7.94
CA ALA A 285 -38.45 58.86 7.67
C ALA A 285 -39.85 59.46 7.85
N GLN A 286 -40.92 58.69 7.59
CA GLN A 286 -42.31 59.13 7.81
C GLN A 286 -42.69 59.12 9.30
N VAL A 287 -42.33 58.06 10.03
CA VAL A 287 -42.63 57.92 11.47
C VAL A 287 -41.81 58.90 12.30
N TYR A 288 -40.52 59.07 11.99
CA TYR A 288 -39.63 60.04 12.62
C TYR A 288 -39.50 61.30 11.77
N SER A 289 -40.63 61.98 11.57
CA SER A 289 -40.62 63.30 10.94
C SER A 289 -39.73 64.28 11.74
N PRO A 290 -39.15 65.32 11.12
CA PRO A 290 -38.28 66.26 11.82
C PRO A 290 -38.99 66.97 12.99
N GLU A 291 -40.32 67.11 12.90
CA GLU A 291 -41.17 67.62 13.97
C GLU A 291 -41.29 66.63 15.13
N VAL A 292 -41.47 65.34 14.86
CA VAL A 292 -41.50 64.31 15.90
C VAL A 292 -40.12 64.20 16.57
N VAL A 293 -39.03 64.26 15.80
CA VAL A 293 -37.67 64.25 16.35
C VAL A 293 -37.40 65.49 17.21
N SER A 294 -37.86 66.67 16.82
CA SER A 294 -37.71 67.88 17.64
C SER A 294 -38.56 67.84 18.90
N ALA A 295 -39.78 67.29 18.82
CA ALA A 295 -40.64 67.03 19.98
C ALA A 295 -40.00 66.02 20.94
N LEU A 296 -39.45 64.91 20.44
CA LEU A 296 -38.72 63.91 21.24
C LEU A 296 -37.48 64.49 21.90
N ARG A 297 -36.72 65.36 21.21
CA ARG A 297 -35.58 66.09 21.81
C ARG A 297 -36.02 67.01 22.93
N THR A 298 -37.14 67.71 22.74
CA THR A 298 -37.72 68.61 23.74
C THR A 298 -38.22 67.83 24.95
N TYR A 299 -38.88 66.69 24.72
CA TYR A 299 -39.30 65.76 25.76
C TYR A 299 -38.09 65.19 26.52
N GLY A 300 -37.03 64.79 25.82
CA GLY A 300 -35.78 64.33 26.44
C GLY A 300 -35.05 65.41 27.25
N ALA A 301 -35.14 66.69 26.86
CA ALA A 301 -34.68 67.80 27.68
C ALA A 301 -35.54 67.94 28.94
N HIS A 302 -36.86 67.92 28.80
CA HIS A 302 -37.79 67.97 29.93
C HIS A 302 -37.59 66.82 30.92
N LEU A 303 -37.35 65.60 30.44
CA LEU A 303 -37.04 64.43 31.28
C LEU A 303 -35.72 64.59 32.04
N ARG A 304 -34.68 65.15 31.40
CA ARG A 304 -33.41 65.44 32.09
C ARG A 304 -33.60 66.47 33.20
N ASP A 305 -34.36 67.54 32.93
CA ASP A 305 -34.66 68.54 33.94
C ASP A 305 -35.52 67.96 35.07
N ALA A 306 -36.51 67.13 34.74
CA ALA A 306 -37.33 66.42 35.73
C ALA A 306 -36.49 65.49 36.61
N LYS A 307 -35.51 64.80 36.03
CA LYS A 307 -34.54 63.97 36.75
C LYS A 307 -33.68 64.80 37.71
N ILE A 308 -33.15 65.94 37.25
CA ILE A 308 -32.35 66.85 38.08
C ILE A 308 -33.21 67.38 39.24
N ARG A 309 -34.42 67.85 38.96
CA ARG A 309 -35.38 68.30 40.00
C ARG A 309 -35.77 67.19 40.97
N GLY A 310 -35.93 65.96 40.49
CA GLY A 310 -36.18 64.79 41.33
C GLY A 310 -35.00 64.50 42.26
N ALA A 311 -33.78 64.49 41.72
CA ALA A 311 -32.54 64.28 42.47
C ALA A 311 -32.29 65.40 43.49
N GLU A 312 -32.58 66.66 43.15
CA GLU A 312 -32.50 67.80 44.06
C GLU A 312 -33.53 67.70 45.18
N ARG A 313 -34.77 67.31 44.89
CA ARG A 313 -35.79 67.04 45.92
C ARG A 313 -35.37 65.90 46.85
N VAL A 314 -34.80 64.83 46.31
CA VAL A 314 -34.22 63.74 47.11
C VAL A 314 -33.10 64.26 48.02
N ARG A 315 -32.16 65.05 47.48
CA ARG A 315 -31.08 65.66 48.27
C ARG A 315 -31.60 66.61 49.35
N ASN A 316 -32.63 67.40 49.06
CA ASN A 316 -33.27 68.29 50.02
C ASN A 316 -33.95 67.51 51.14
N LEU A 317 -34.75 66.49 50.82
CA LEU A 317 -35.34 65.59 51.82
C LEU A 317 -34.26 64.90 52.65
N GLN A 318 -33.17 64.44 52.04
CA GLN A 318 -32.03 63.86 52.77
C GLN A 318 -31.35 64.86 53.70
N ARG A 319 -31.26 66.14 53.31
CA ARG A 319 -30.72 67.19 54.16
C ARG A 319 -31.68 67.56 55.28
N GLU A 320 -32.98 67.64 55.01
CA GLU A 320 -34.00 67.83 56.04
C GLU A 320 -33.95 66.69 57.05
N LEU A 321 -33.87 65.42 56.60
CA LEU A 321 -33.67 64.26 57.47
C LEU A 321 -32.43 64.40 58.37
N LYS A 322 -31.32 64.91 57.81
CA LYS A 322 -30.09 65.19 58.59
C LYS A 322 -30.26 66.34 59.58
N GLU A 323 -30.93 67.42 59.19
CA GLU A 323 -31.21 68.59 60.04
C GLU A 323 -32.16 68.24 61.20
N TYR A 324 -33.07 67.29 60.99
CA TYR A 324 -33.89 66.69 62.04
C TYR A 324 -33.10 65.75 62.99
N GLY A 325 -31.77 65.66 62.83
CA GLY A 325 -30.87 64.96 63.76
C GLY A 325 -30.82 63.44 63.54
N VAL A 326 -31.17 62.96 62.35
CA VAL A 326 -31.14 61.53 62.02
C VAL A 326 -29.72 61.10 61.64
N ASP A 327 -28.81 61.21 62.61
CA ASP A 327 -27.59 60.42 62.66
C ASP A 327 -27.88 59.24 63.60
N ALA A 328 -28.40 58.16 63.02
CA ALA A 328 -28.45 56.76 63.49
C ALA A 328 -28.79 56.35 64.94
N ASP A 329 -28.84 57.19 65.99
CA ASP A 329 -28.82 56.65 67.37
C ASP A 329 -29.78 57.22 68.42
N ASP A 330 -30.64 58.22 68.16
CA ASP A 330 -31.53 58.74 69.22
C ASP A 330 -33.03 58.53 68.98
N GLY A 331 -33.63 57.69 69.82
CA GLY A 331 -35.06 57.40 69.86
C GLY A 331 -35.89 58.50 70.53
N GLY A 332 -37.04 58.85 69.94
CA GLY A 332 -38.13 59.48 70.70
C GLY A 332 -39.08 60.42 69.94
N GLY A 333 -40.30 59.92 69.65
CA GLY A 333 -41.52 60.72 69.45
C GLY A 333 -42.47 60.20 68.38
N SER A 334 -43.69 59.76 68.76
CA SER A 334 -44.71 59.20 67.84
C SER A 334 -45.13 60.18 66.71
N ALA A 335 -45.09 61.48 66.96
CA ALA A 335 -45.34 62.50 65.92
C ALA A 335 -44.20 62.56 64.89
N LYS A 336 -42.94 62.48 65.34
CA LYS A 336 -41.75 62.42 64.47
C LYS A 336 -41.76 61.13 63.65
N GLU A 337 -42.12 60.00 64.24
CA GLU A 337 -42.18 58.72 63.53
C GLU A 337 -43.18 58.74 62.35
N LYS A 338 -44.36 59.35 62.54
CA LYS A 338 -45.35 59.47 61.46
C LYS A 338 -44.86 60.36 60.32
N THR A 339 -44.30 61.54 60.63
CA THR A 339 -43.73 62.43 59.60
C THR A 339 -42.54 61.78 58.89
N MET A 340 -41.74 60.98 59.60
CA MET A 340 -40.62 60.22 59.04
C MET A 340 -41.09 59.11 58.10
N ARG A 341 -42.17 58.39 58.46
CA ARG A 341 -42.74 57.35 57.60
C ARG A 341 -43.35 57.96 56.33
N GLU A 342 -43.92 59.16 56.44
CA GLU A 342 -44.42 59.91 55.29
C GLU A 342 -43.28 60.42 54.39
N MET A 343 -42.18 60.95 54.97
CA MET A 343 -41.02 61.39 54.20
C MET A 343 -40.23 60.24 53.56
N ALA A 344 -40.12 59.09 54.23
CA ALA A 344 -39.51 57.89 53.66
C ALA A 344 -40.33 57.35 52.48
N LYS A 345 -41.66 57.35 52.60
CA LYS A 345 -42.57 57.02 51.48
C LYS A 345 -42.40 58.01 50.32
N ALA A 346 -42.32 59.31 50.60
CA ALA A 346 -42.09 60.32 49.58
C ALA A 346 -40.73 60.14 48.88
N HIS A 347 -39.67 59.79 49.62
CA HIS A 347 -38.36 59.50 49.05
C HIS A 347 -38.39 58.26 48.15
N GLU A 348 -39.04 57.18 48.59
CA GLU A 348 -39.21 55.97 47.79
C GLU A 348 -40.00 56.24 46.50
N GLU A 349 -41.07 57.03 46.59
CA GLU A 349 -41.89 57.42 45.44
C GLU A 349 -41.12 58.29 44.44
N ILE A 350 -40.36 59.29 44.91
CA ILE A 350 -39.51 60.12 44.04
C ILE A 350 -38.38 59.26 43.43
N GLY A 351 -37.82 58.32 44.19
CA GLY A 351 -36.84 57.36 43.69
C GLY A 351 -37.37 56.55 42.50
N ARG A 352 -38.57 55.98 42.64
CA ARG A 352 -39.24 55.25 41.53
C ARG A 352 -39.46 56.14 40.30
N GLN A 353 -39.91 57.38 40.49
CA GLN A 353 -40.10 58.33 39.39
C GLN A 353 -38.78 58.65 38.67
N VAL A 354 -37.68 58.80 39.42
CA VAL A 354 -36.35 59.02 38.84
C VAL A 354 -35.90 57.81 38.02
N ASP A 355 -36.13 56.60 38.51
CA ASP A 355 -35.78 55.35 37.80
C ASP A 355 -36.58 55.19 36.51
N GLU A 356 -37.89 55.45 36.53
CA GLU A 356 -38.75 55.46 35.33
C GLU A 356 -38.25 56.45 34.27
N VAL A 357 -37.95 57.68 34.69
CA VAL A 357 -37.37 58.71 33.82
C VAL A 357 -36.01 58.28 33.25
N THR A 358 -35.19 57.54 34.02
CA THR A 358 -33.92 57.01 33.50
C THR A 358 -34.11 55.93 32.45
N LEU A 359 -35.15 55.10 32.57
CA LEU A 359 -35.47 54.08 31.57
C LEU A 359 -35.98 54.73 30.28
N ASP A 360 -36.81 55.76 30.38
CA ASP A 360 -37.31 56.49 29.21
C ASP A 360 -36.20 57.26 28.49
N LEU A 361 -35.23 57.83 29.23
CA LEU A 361 -34.03 58.42 28.62
C LEU A 361 -33.16 57.38 27.89
N LYS A 362 -33.07 56.15 28.40
CA LYS A 362 -32.35 55.05 27.72
C LYS A 362 -33.06 54.65 26.41
N ARG A 363 -34.39 54.57 26.42
CA ARG A 363 -35.20 54.25 25.24
C ARG A 363 -35.03 55.30 24.13
N LEU A 364 -34.96 56.58 24.51
CA LEU A 364 -34.73 57.69 23.59
C LEU A 364 -33.31 57.76 23.02
N HIS A 365 -32.32 57.09 23.65
CA HIS A 365 -30.93 57.04 23.15
C HIS A 365 -30.67 55.90 22.16
N THR A 366 -31.53 54.88 22.14
CA THR A 366 -31.42 53.72 21.26
C THR A 366 -32.14 53.88 19.92
N GLN A 367 -32.86 55.00 19.74
CA GLN A 367 -33.48 55.44 18.48
C GLN A 367 -32.64 56.57 17.89
#